data_AF-A0A0G1GDH6-F1
#
_entry.id   AF-A0A0G1GDH6-F1
#
_cell.length_a   1.000
_cell.length_b   1.000
_cell.length_c   1.000
_cell.angle_alpha   90.00
_cell.angle_beta   90.00
_cell.angle_gamma   90.00
#
_symmetry.space_group_name_H-M   'P 1'
#
loop_
_entity.id
_entity.type
_entity.pdbx_description
1 polymer ?
#
loop_
_entity_poly.entity_id
_entity_poly.type
_entity_poly.pdbx_seq_one_letter_code
_entity_poly.pdbx_strand_id
1 'polypeptide(L)' 'MNVLGSFNTQLWELARYPALFALALYIIFALVVVRQIQLMTETLEVGFEMPIKLLGFFHLLFAVGIFVLALIVL' A
#
# COMPACT_ATOMS: atom_id res chain seq x y z
N MET A 1 -10.44 30.14 -18.57
CA MET A 1 -9.77 28.83 -18.55
C MET A 1 -10.18 28.07 -19.80
N ASN A 2 -9.22 27.50 -20.53
CA ASN A 2 -9.51 26.72 -21.73
C ASN A 2 -10.25 25.44 -21.34
N VAL A 3 -11.23 25.02 -22.13
CA VAL A 3 -12.09 23.84 -21.87
C VAL A 3 -11.27 22.57 -21.53
N LEU A 4 -10.12 22.38 -22.18
CA LEU A 4 -9.20 21.27 -21.90
C LEU A 4 -8.59 21.34 -20.49
N GLY A 5 -8.34 22.53 -19.96
CA GLY A 5 -7.79 22.73 -18.62
C GLY A 5 -8.79 22.36 -17.51
N SER A 6 -10.09 22.67 -17.70
CA SER A 6 -11.12 22.32 -16.72
C SER A 6 -11.42 20.82 -16.68
N PHE A 7 -11.32 20.11 -17.80
CA PHE A 7 -11.48 18.64 -17.82
C PHE A 7 -10.36 17.94 -17.06
N ASN A 8 -9.12 18.39 -17.21
CA ASN A 8 -7.98 17.80 -16.51
C ASN A 8 -8.10 17.92 -14.97
N THR A 9 -8.49 19.09 -14.46
CA THR A 9 -8.66 19.30 -13.02
C THR A 9 -9.79 18.44 -12.45
N GLN A 10 -10.90 18.29 -13.18
CA GLN A 10 -12.02 17.45 -12.74
C GLN A 10 -11.63 15.97 -12.67
N LEU A 11 -10.83 15.48 -13.61
CA LEU A 11 -10.33 14.10 -13.61
C LEU A 11 -9.39 13.85 -12.43
N TRP A 12 -8.51 14.80 -12.11
CA TRP A 12 -7.61 14.68 -10.95
C TRP A 12 -8.38 14.61 -9.63
N GLU A 13 -9.34 15.52 -9.41
CA GLU A 13 -10.18 15.53 -8.22
C GLU A 13 -11.04 14.27 -8.09
N LEU A 14 -11.52 13.72 -9.22
CA LEU A 14 -12.26 12.46 -9.23
C LEU A 14 -11.37 11.26 -8.86
N ALA A 15 -10.10 11.25 -9.29
CA ALA A 15 -9.17 10.14 -9.05
C ALA A 15 -8.57 10.15 -7.63
N ARG A 16 -8.45 11.32 -7.00
CA ARG A 16 -7.85 11.51 -5.66
C ARG A 16 -8.49 10.60 -4.60
N TYR A 17 -9.81 10.67 -4.42
CA TYR A 17 -10.49 9.95 -3.34
C TYR A 17 -10.50 8.41 -3.52
N PRO A 18 -10.81 7.85 -4.70
CA PRO A 18 -10.71 6.42 -4.93
C PRO A 18 -9.28 5.89 -4.77
N ALA A 19 -8.26 6.66 -5.18
CA ALA A 19 -6.87 6.26 -5.00
C ALA A 19 -6.49 6.16 -3.52
N LEU A 20 -6.87 7.16 -2.70
CA LEU A 20 -6.66 7.12 -1.25
C LEU A 20 -7.39 5.94 -0.60
N PHE A 21 -8.63 5.68 -0.99
CA PHE A 21 -9.40 4.53 -0.49
C PHE A 21 -8.73 3.20 -0.85
N ALA A 22 -8.28 3.02 -2.10
CA ALA A 22 -7.58 1.83 -2.55
C ALA A 22 -6.27 1.61 -1.78
N LEU A 23 -5.50 2.67 -1.53
CA LEU A 23 -4.27 2.61 -0.73
C LEU A 23 -4.56 2.26 0.74
N ALA A 24 -5.65 2.76 1.33
CA ALA A 24 -6.06 2.37 2.68
C ALA A 24 -6.40 0.87 2.75
N LEU A 25 -7.13 0.34 1.76
CA LEU A 25 -7.38 -1.11 1.65
C LEU A 25 -6.08 -1.90 1.44
N TYR A 26 -5.12 -1.35 0.70
CA TYR A 26 -3.82 -1.97 0.49
C TYR A 26 -3.04 -2.16 1.80
N ILE A 27 -3.17 -1.27 2.77
CA ILE A 27 -2.58 -1.44 4.10
C ILE A 27 -3.17 -2.67 4.80
N ILE A 28 -4.48 -2.89 4.70
CA ILE A 28 -5.14 -4.08 5.26
C ILE A 28 -4.58 -5.34 4.59
N PHE A 29 -4.42 -5.31 3.26
CA PHE A 29 -3.77 -6.39 2.53
C PHE A 29 -2.33 -6.64 3.01
N ALA A 30 -1.52 -5.60 3.20
CA ALA A 30 -0.15 -5.73 3.69
C ALA A 30 -0.08 -6.32 5.11
N LEU A 31 -1.05 -6.00 5.99
CA LEU A 31 -1.20 -6.63 7.30
C LEU A 31 -1.50 -8.13 7.18
N VAL A 32 -2.39 -8.50 6.26
CA VAL A 32 -2.69 -9.91 5.97
C VAL A 32 -1.44 -10.64 5.48
N VAL A 33 -0.65 -10.03 4.59
CA VAL A 33 0.62 -10.61 4.11
C VAL A 33 1.59 -10.90 5.26
N VAL A 34 1.76 -9.97 6.20
CA VAL A 34 2.62 -10.19 7.38
C VAL A 34 2.12 -11.38 8.21
N ARG A 35 0.80 -11.48 8.42
CA ARG A 35 0.20 -12.61 9.13
C ARG A 35 0.42 -13.94 8.40
N GLN A 36 0.30 -13.95 7.08
CA GLN A 36 0.54 -15.15 6.27
C GLN A 36 2.01 -15.58 6.31
N ILE A 37 2.95 -14.63 6.22
CA ILE A 37 4.37 -14.93 6.37
C ILE A 37 4.65 -15.59 7.73
N GLN A 38 4.08 -15.06 8.82
CA GLN A 38 4.25 -15.65 10.15
C GLN A 38 3.76 -17.11 10.19
N LEU A 39 2.53 -17.36 9.74
CA LEU A 39 1.94 -18.72 9.73
C LEU A 39 2.72 -19.72 8.86
N MET A 40 3.20 -19.28 7.70
CA MET A 40 3.95 -20.16 6.79
C MET A 40 5.37 -20.47 7.32
N THR A 41 6.02 -19.48 7.93
CA THR A 41 7.35 -19.68 8.53
C THR A 41 7.33 -20.48 9.84
N GLU A 42 6.16 -20.75 10.42
CA GLU A 42 6.00 -21.69 11.55
C GLU A 42 5.93 -23.15 11.08
N THR A 43 5.61 -23.39 9.81
CA THR A 43 5.45 -24.76 9.24
C THR A 43 6.63 -25.19 8.39
N LEU A 44 7.30 -24.27 7.71
CA LEU A 44 8.44 -24.56 6.84
C LEU A 44 9.74 -24.03 7.46
N GLU A 45 10.58 -24.94 7.94
CA GLU A 45 11.96 -24.63 8.34
C GLU A 45 12.88 -24.81 7.14
N VAL A 46 13.17 -23.69 6.46
CA VAL A 46 14.03 -23.62 5.27
C VAL A 46 15.30 -22.80 5.52
N GLY A 47 15.47 -22.26 6.73
CA GLY A 47 16.63 -21.46 7.17
C GLY A 47 16.61 -20.01 6.68
N PHE A 48 15.49 -19.56 6.11
CA PHE A 48 15.33 -18.23 5.50
C PHE A 48 14.16 -17.43 6.09
N GLU A 49 13.67 -17.84 7.27
CA GLU A 49 12.48 -17.30 7.90
C GLU A 49 12.68 -15.84 8.33
N MET A 50 13.86 -15.51 8.89
CA MET A 50 14.15 -14.17 9.39
C MET A 50 14.19 -13.12 8.28
N PRO A 51 14.92 -13.32 7.16
CA PRO A 51 14.85 -12.40 6.01
C PRO A 51 13.43 -12.23 5.47
N ILE A 52 12.64 -13.31 5.34
CA ILE A 52 11.28 -13.24 4.80
C ILE A 52 10.35 -12.46 5.75
N LYS A 53 10.45 -12.70 7.07
CA LYS A 53 9.71 -11.93 8.08
C LYS A 53 10.03 -10.44 8.01
N LEU A 54 11.32 -10.09 7.91
CA LEU A 54 11.75 -8.69 7.77
C LEU A 54 11.21 -8.05 6.48
N LEU A 55 11.25 -8.77 5.35
CA LEU A 55 10.70 -8.29 4.09
C LEU A 55 9.20 -7.99 4.22
N GLY A 56 8.45 -8.84 4.92
CA GLY A 56 7.03 -8.61 5.22
C GLY A 56 6.78 -7.34 6.03
N PHE A 57 7.58 -7.10 7.08
CA PHE A 57 7.47 -5.87 7.87
C PHE A 57 7.87 -4.62 7.09
N PHE A 58 8.93 -4.69 6.26
CA PHE A 58 9.29 -3.58 5.37
C PHE A 58 8.19 -3.29 4.36
N HIS A 59 7.58 -4.32 3.76
CA HIS A 59 6.44 -4.15 2.85
C HIS A 59 5.29 -3.40 3.51
N LEU A 60 4.92 -3.77 4.75
CA LEU A 60 3.90 -3.04 5.52
C LEU A 60 4.31 -1.60 5.81
N LEU A 61 5.57 -1.36 6.21
CA LEU A 61 6.09 -0.03 6.46
C LEU A 61 5.99 0.86 5.21
N PHE A 62 6.40 0.34 4.04
CA PHE A 62 6.30 1.04 2.77
C PHE A 62 4.84 1.29 2.35
N ALA A 63 3.93 0.34 2.57
CA ALA A 63 2.51 0.54 2.28
C ALA A 63 1.93 1.72 3.09
N VAL A 64 2.22 1.78 4.39
CA VAL A 64 1.82 2.90 5.25
C VAL A 64 2.51 4.20 4.82
N GLY A 65 3.81 4.16 4.53
CA GLY A 65 4.57 5.32 4.08
C GLY A 65 4.03 5.92 2.78
N ILE A 66 3.71 5.09 1.78
CA ILE A 66 3.11 5.51 0.51
C ILE A 66 1.73 6.13 0.76
N PHE A 67 0.90 5.57 1.64
CA PHE A 67 -0.39 6.15 1.96
C PHE A 67 -0.26 7.54 2.61
N VAL A 68 0.69 7.71 3.55
CA VAL A 68 0.99 9.02 4.14
C VAL A 68 1.46 10.03 3.09
N LEU A 69 2.36 9.63 2.19
CA LEU A 69 2.80 10.49 1.08
C LEU A 69 1.64 10.84 0.15
N ALA A 70 0.76 9.89 -0.13
CA ALA A 70 -0.43 10.11 -0.95
C ALA A 70 -1.38 11.15 -0.33
N LEU A 71 -1.56 11.16 1.00
CA LEU A 71 -2.36 12.19 1.68
C LEU A 71 -1.79 13.61 1.53
N ILE A 72 -0.48 13.75 1.30
CA ILE A 72 0.20 15.04 1.14
C ILE A 72 0.17 15.50 -0.33
N VAL A 73 0.33 14.56 -1.26
CA VAL A 73 0.59 14.85 -2.68
C VAL A 73 -0.65 14.76 -3.57
N LEU A 74 -1.56 13.80 -3.32
CA LEU A 74 -2.75 13.60 -4.16
C LEU A 74 -3.81 14.64 -3.84
#